data_AF-A0A920U5G6-F1
#
_entry.id   AF-A0A920U5G6-F1
#
_cell.length_a   1.000
_cell.length_b   1.000
_cell.length_c   1.000
_cell.angle_alpha   90.00
_cell.angle_beta   90.00
_cell.angle_gamma   90.00
#
_symmetry.space_group_name_H-M   'P 1'
#
loop_
_entity.id
_entity.type
_entity.pdbx_description
1 polymer ?
#
loop_
_entity_poly.entity_id
_entity_poly.type
_entity_poly.pdbx_seq_one_letter_code
_entity_poly.pdbx_strand_id
1 'polypeptide(L)'
;MAQVQTTSYTMEAFIEDVRNVFRTETDPHVQAKMVSGFMKTLLAVPGWLEEKLELEEQGGYGRYSLHLDEETGHPGNGWWLMASVQEPGQDNLPHDHGVTWVVYGVYEGAIQQRKWRWAFPGEG
;
A
#
# COMPACT_ATOMS: atom_id res chain seq x y z
N MET A 1 16.59 16.35 32.21
CA MET A 1 15.48 15.60 31.59
C MET A 1 15.97 15.13 30.24
N ALA A 2 16.24 13.82 30.07
CA ALA A 2 16.58 13.29 28.76
C ALA A 2 15.28 13.16 27.96
N GLN A 3 15.19 13.87 26.84
CA GLN A 3 14.07 13.76 25.92
C GLN A 3 14.16 12.38 25.26
N VAL A 4 13.23 11.50 25.59
CA VAL A 4 13.05 10.23 24.88
C VAL A 4 12.64 10.60 23.46
N GLN A 5 13.60 10.60 22.53
CA GLN A 5 13.28 10.67 21.11
C GLN A 5 12.58 9.36 20.75
N THR A 6 11.25 9.41 20.72
CA THR A 6 10.46 8.32 20.15
C THR A 6 10.58 8.48 18.64
N THR A 7 11.49 7.75 18.01
CA THR A 7 11.61 7.76 16.54
C THR A 7 10.27 7.34 15.95
N SER A 8 9.64 8.20 15.17
CA SER A 8 8.39 7.88 14.46
C SER A 8 8.64 6.72 13.48
N TYR A 9 7.61 5.90 13.25
CA TYR A 9 7.68 4.85 12.23
C TYR A 9 7.93 5.48 10.84
N THR A 10 8.73 4.84 9.99
CA THR A 10 9.12 5.39 8.68
C THR A 10 8.77 4.44 7.54
N MET A 11 8.79 4.94 6.31
CA MET A 11 8.62 4.13 5.10
C MET A 11 9.70 3.04 5.01
N GLU A 12 10.94 3.34 5.37
CA GLU A 12 12.05 2.39 5.36
C GLU A 12 11.86 1.29 6.40
N ALA A 13 11.34 1.61 7.58
CA ALA A 13 10.98 0.63 8.59
C ALA A 13 9.82 -0.27 8.10
N PHE A 14 8.81 0.33 7.46
CA PHE A 14 7.73 -0.42 6.81
C PHE A 14 8.23 -1.39 5.74
N ILE A 15 9.16 -0.95 4.88
CA ILE A 15 9.78 -1.80 3.85
C ILE A 15 10.48 -3.01 4.49
N GLU A 16 11.24 -2.79 5.56
CA GLU A 16 11.93 -3.90 6.24
C GLU A 16 10.96 -4.85 6.94
N ASP A 17 9.89 -4.33 7.54
CA ASP A 17 8.84 -5.17 8.14
C ASP A 17 8.14 -6.04 7.08
N VAL A 18 7.84 -5.48 5.90
CA VAL A 18 7.25 -6.24 4.77
C VAL A 18 8.24 -7.31 4.26
N ARG A 19 9.52 -6.98 4.11
CA ARG A 19 10.56 -7.96 3.78
C ARG A 19 10.60 -9.09 4.80
N ASN A 20 10.53 -8.75 6.09
CA ASN A 20 10.53 -9.74 7.17
C ASN A 20 9.29 -10.63 7.14
N VAL A 21 8.12 -10.10 6.80
CA VAL A 21 6.90 -10.91 6.57
C VAL A 21 7.16 -11.95 5.49
N PHE A 22 7.67 -11.56 4.32
CA PHE A 22 7.96 -12.52 3.25
C PHE A 22 9.05 -13.54 3.61
N ARG A 23 9.98 -13.21 4.51
CA ARG A 23 10.99 -14.16 5.02
C ARG A 23 10.42 -15.19 6.00
N THR A 24 9.34 -14.86 6.70
CA THR A 24 8.89 -15.61 7.89
C THR A 24 7.50 -16.23 7.77
N GLU A 25 6.71 -15.80 6.80
CA GLU A 25 5.34 -16.27 6.58
C GLU A 25 5.12 -16.64 5.11
N THR A 26 4.42 -17.75 4.86
CA THR A 26 4.15 -18.30 3.53
C THR A 26 2.68 -18.23 3.13
N ASP A 27 1.74 -18.12 4.07
CA ASP A 27 0.32 -17.95 3.78
C ASP A 27 0.03 -16.51 3.33
N PRO A 28 -0.39 -16.28 2.07
CA PRO A 28 -0.64 -14.94 1.55
C PRO A 28 -1.74 -14.18 2.31
N HIS A 29 -2.70 -14.86 2.94
CA HIS A 29 -3.72 -14.19 3.75
C HIS A 29 -3.13 -13.65 5.04
N VAL A 30 -2.21 -14.40 5.66
CA VAL A 30 -1.50 -13.96 6.86
C VAL A 30 -0.53 -12.84 6.50
N GLN A 31 0.22 -12.97 5.40
CA GLN A 31 1.08 -11.90 4.87
C GLN A 31 0.30 -10.59 4.69
N ALA A 32 -0.80 -10.62 3.93
CA ALA A 32 -1.61 -9.44 3.67
C ALA A 32 -2.17 -8.81 4.96
N LYS A 33 -2.59 -9.65 5.92
CA LYS A 33 -3.06 -9.18 7.23
C LYS A 33 -1.94 -8.49 8.02
N MET A 34 -0.76 -9.07 8.09
CA MET A 34 0.38 -8.46 8.78
C MET A 34 0.80 -7.14 8.14
N VAL A 35 0.96 -7.12 6.81
CA VAL A 35 1.30 -5.92 6.05
C VAL A 35 0.26 -4.82 6.23
N SER A 36 -1.04 -5.17 6.28
CA SER A 36 -2.09 -4.18 6.57
C SER A 36 -1.96 -3.55 7.97
N GLY A 37 -1.45 -4.31 8.95
CA GLY A 37 -1.17 -3.81 10.30
C GLY A 37 -0.02 -2.79 10.29
N PHE A 38 1.07 -3.10 9.61
CA PHE A 38 2.20 -2.18 9.46
C PHE A 38 1.82 -0.93 8.66
N MET A 39 1.05 -1.09 7.58
CA MET A 39 0.59 0.03 6.77
C MET A 39 -0.31 0.97 7.57
N LYS A 40 -1.18 0.43 8.44
CA LYS A 40 -1.99 1.24 9.35
C LYS A 40 -1.11 2.12 10.27
N THR A 41 0.01 1.58 10.76
CA THR A 41 0.96 2.34 11.58
C THR A 41 1.66 3.43 10.76
N LEU A 42 2.09 3.12 9.53
CA LEU A 42 2.71 4.10 8.63
C LEU A 42 1.76 5.24 8.28
N LEU A 43 0.50 4.93 7.94
CA LEU A 43 -0.50 5.94 7.59
C LEU A 43 -0.90 6.86 8.76
N ALA A 44 -0.62 6.46 10.00
CA ALA A 44 -0.87 7.30 11.17
C ALA A 44 0.24 8.34 11.43
N VAL A 45 1.36 8.26 10.70
CA VAL A 45 2.45 9.24 10.78
C VAL A 45 2.04 10.45 9.93
N PRO A 46 2.01 11.68 10.47
CA PRO A 46 1.68 12.85 9.67
C PRO A 46 2.88 13.32 8.83
N GLY A 47 2.61 13.86 7.64
CA GLY A 47 3.58 14.54 6.78
C GLY A 47 4.53 13.65 5.96
N TRP A 48 4.64 12.35 6.26
CA TRP A 48 5.68 11.51 5.64
C TRP A 48 5.47 11.30 4.14
N LEU A 49 4.21 11.23 3.69
CA LEU A 49 3.93 10.97 2.28
C LEU A 49 4.14 12.23 1.45
N GLU A 50 3.74 13.39 1.98
CA GLU A 50 3.96 14.70 1.38
C GLU A 50 5.45 14.97 1.19
N GLU A 51 6.26 14.69 2.21
CA GLU A 51 7.72 14.79 2.14
C GLU A 51 8.32 13.89 1.04
N LYS A 52 7.73 12.71 0.80
CA LYS A 52 8.23 11.76 -0.20
C LYS A 52 7.78 12.07 -1.62
N LEU A 53 6.58 12.62 -1.79
CA LEU A 53 6.01 12.84 -3.13
C LEU A 53 6.47 14.14 -3.77
N GLU A 54 7.00 15.10 -3.00
CA GLU A 54 7.44 16.42 -3.48
C GLU A 54 6.43 17.04 -4.47
N LEU A 55 5.13 16.93 -4.18
CA LEU A 55 4.08 17.41 -5.07
C LEU A 55 4.16 18.94 -5.20
N GLU A 56 3.98 19.46 -6.41
CA GLU A 56 3.82 20.90 -6.62
C GLU A 56 2.63 21.45 -5.81
N GLU A 57 2.65 22.75 -5.49
CA GLU A 57 1.65 23.43 -4.64
C GLU A 57 0.19 23.26 -5.14
N GLN A 58 0.00 22.94 -6.43
CA GLN A 58 -1.31 22.62 -7.01
C GLN A 58 -1.74 21.14 -6.89
N GLY A 59 -1.03 20.33 -6.10
CA GLY A 59 -1.42 18.96 -5.79
C GLY A 59 -1.37 18.05 -7.01
N GLY A 60 -0.16 17.60 -7.38
CA GLY A 60 0.02 16.68 -8.50
C GLY A 60 -0.84 15.42 -8.36
N TYR A 61 -1.55 15.06 -9.42
CA TYR A 61 -2.32 13.82 -9.51
C TYR A 61 -1.52 12.74 -10.25
N GLY A 62 -1.72 11.48 -9.88
CA GLY A 62 -1.04 10.37 -10.54
C GLY A 62 -0.74 9.19 -9.63
N ARG A 63 0.09 8.28 -10.16
CA ARG A 63 0.60 7.11 -9.45
C ARG A 63 2.11 7.26 -9.31
N TYR A 64 2.60 7.08 -8.09
CA TYR A 64 3.98 7.31 -7.71
C TYR A 64 4.57 6.02 -7.16
N SER A 65 5.71 5.61 -7.73
CA SER A 65 6.51 4.50 -7.20
C SER A 65 7.26 4.97 -5.96
N LEU A 66 6.94 4.40 -4.81
CA LEU A 66 7.67 4.70 -3.58
C LEU A 66 8.79 3.69 -3.35
N HIS A 67 8.53 2.42 -3.64
CA HIS A 67 9.52 1.36 -3.51
C HIS A 67 9.16 0.16 -4.38
N LEU A 68 10.13 -0.37 -5.12
CA LEU A 68 10.02 -1.65 -5.82
C LEU A 68 11.04 -2.61 -5.20
N ASP A 69 10.56 -3.73 -4.68
CA ASP A 69 11.37 -4.84 -4.22
C ASP A 69 11.23 -5.98 -5.21
N GLU A 70 12.34 -6.42 -5.80
CA GLU A 70 12.36 -7.52 -6.77
C GLU A 70 12.85 -8.84 -6.15
N GLU A 71 13.32 -8.80 -4.90
CA GLU A 71 14.02 -9.91 -4.25
C GLU A 71 13.13 -10.69 -3.28
N THR A 72 12.15 -10.01 -2.68
CA THR A 72 11.23 -10.54 -1.67
C THR A 72 9.80 -10.32 -2.16
N GLY A 73 8.90 -11.27 -1.99
CA GLY A 73 7.51 -11.13 -2.42
C GLY A 73 6.86 -12.49 -2.64
N HIS A 74 5.55 -12.60 -2.37
CA HIS A 74 4.72 -13.81 -2.54
C HIS A 74 5.45 -15.14 -2.19
N PRO A 75 5.09 -16.27 -2.81
CA PRO A 75 6.06 -17.31 -3.20
C PRO A 75 6.97 -16.93 -4.41
N GLY A 76 7.32 -15.65 -4.58
CA GLY A 76 8.12 -15.00 -5.65
C GLY A 76 7.29 -14.59 -6.88
N ASN A 77 7.39 -13.45 -7.57
CA ASN A 77 8.33 -12.33 -7.51
C ASN A 77 7.71 -11.09 -6.84
N GLY A 78 8.57 -10.38 -6.10
CA GLY A 78 8.51 -8.94 -5.80
C GLY A 78 7.27 -8.37 -5.11
N TRP A 79 7.38 -7.11 -4.72
CA TRP A 79 6.25 -6.28 -4.35
C TRP A 79 6.54 -4.81 -4.61
N TRP A 80 5.48 -4.02 -4.77
CA TRP A 80 5.58 -2.61 -5.14
C TRP A 80 4.74 -1.77 -4.17
N LEU A 81 5.41 -0.85 -3.47
CA LEU A 81 4.75 0.22 -2.73
C LEU A 81 4.49 1.38 -3.68
N MET A 82 3.21 1.73 -3.82
CA MET A 82 2.76 2.84 -4.64
C MET A 82 1.91 3.80 -3.82
N ALA A 83 1.99 5.09 -4.15
CA ALA A 83 1.00 6.09 -3.77
C ALA A 83 0.17 6.47 -4.99
N SER A 84 -1.12 6.74 -4.77
CA SER A 84 -2.00 7.29 -5.80
C SER A 84 -2.65 8.56 -5.27
N VAL A 85 -2.47 9.66 -5.99
CA VAL A 85 -3.12 10.93 -5.73
C VAL A 85 -4.19 11.13 -6.80
N GLN A 86 -5.44 11.29 -6.37
CA GLN A 86 -6.59 11.36 -7.26
C GLN A 86 -7.26 12.73 -7.15
N GLU A 87 -7.76 13.23 -8.27
CA GLU A 87 -8.64 14.40 -8.28
C GLU A 87 -10.02 14.06 -7.68
N PRO A 88 -10.73 15.05 -7.11
CA PRO A 88 -12.11 14.84 -6.67
C PRO A 88 -13.01 14.32 -7.81
N GLY A 89 -13.60 13.14 -7.60
CA GLY A 89 -14.48 12.51 -8.59
C GLY A 89 -13.75 11.70 -9.68
N GLN A 90 -12.43 11.60 -9.64
CA GLN A 90 -11.69 10.68 -10.49
C GLN A 90 -12.08 9.23 -10.17
N ASP A 91 -12.25 8.42 -11.21
CA ASP A 91 -12.59 7.00 -11.10
C ASP A 91 -11.61 6.15 -11.92
N ASN A 92 -11.51 4.86 -11.55
CA ASN A 92 -10.73 3.88 -12.29
C ASN A 92 -11.67 2.88 -12.98
N LEU A 93 -11.35 2.50 -14.22
CA LEU A 93 -12.07 1.42 -14.90
C LEU A 93 -11.95 0.11 -14.09
N PRO A 94 -12.98 -0.75 -14.09
CA PRO A 94 -12.89 -2.07 -13.49
C PRO A 94 -11.67 -2.85 -14.02
N HIS A 95 -10.85 -3.37 -13.12
CA HIS A 95 -9.67 -4.17 -13.42
C HIS A 95 -9.41 -5.19 -12.30
N ASP A 96 -8.61 -6.21 -12.59
CA ASP A 96 -8.08 -7.15 -11.59
C ASP A 96 -6.57 -6.95 -11.39
N HIS A 97 -5.99 -7.69 -10.44
CA HIS A 97 -4.56 -7.66 -10.12
C HIS A 97 -3.90 -9.01 -10.47
N GLY A 98 -4.49 -9.78 -11.37
CA GLY A 98 -4.08 -11.15 -11.69
C GLY A 98 -4.03 -12.04 -10.44
N VAL A 99 -2.90 -12.71 -10.25
CA VAL A 99 -2.65 -13.63 -9.12
C VAL A 99 -2.09 -12.93 -7.86
N THR A 100 -1.87 -11.62 -7.92
CA THR A 100 -1.26 -10.84 -6.84
C THR A 100 -2.30 -10.46 -5.78
N TRP A 101 -1.91 -10.48 -4.51
CA TRP A 101 -2.71 -9.87 -3.44
C TRP A 101 -2.37 -8.39 -3.29
N VAL A 102 -3.34 -7.58 -2.90
CA VAL A 102 -3.17 -6.13 -2.73
C VAL A 102 -3.72 -5.69 -1.37
N VAL A 103 -3.03 -4.72 -0.76
CA VAL A 103 -3.44 -4.07 0.48
C VAL A 103 -3.60 -2.58 0.17
N TYR A 104 -4.80 -2.04 0.38
CA TYR A 104 -5.11 -0.62 0.16
C TYR A 104 -5.17 0.14 1.47
N GLY A 105 -4.52 1.30 1.49
CA GLY A 105 -4.53 2.22 2.60
C GLY A 105 -4.96 3.60 2.12
N VAL A 106 -5.74 4.31 2.95
CA VAL A 106 -6.13 5.70 2.69
C VAL A 106 -5.36 6.57 3.66
N TYR A 107 -4.49 7.41 3.14
CA TYR A 107 -3.70 8.36 3.92
C TYR A 107 -4.52 9.61 4.25
N GLU A 108 -5.13 10.21 3.22
CA GLU A 108 -6.01 11.37 3.35
C GLU A 108 -7.27 11.18 2.48
N GLY A 109 -8.39 11.75 2.94
CA GLY A 109 -9.67 11.70 2.24
C GLY A 109 -10.38 10.36 2.39
N ALA A 110 -11.02 9.90 1.31
CA ALA A 110 -11.76 8.66 1.28
C ALA A 110 -11.76 8.06 -0.12
N ILE A 111 -11.89 6.73 -0.20
CA ILE A 111 -12.12 6.02 -1.45
C ILE A 111 -13.44 5.25 -1.38
N GLN A 112 -14.09 5.08 -2.53
CA GLN A 112 -15.19 4.15 -2.70
C GLN A 112 -14.76 3.03 -3.64
N GLN A 113 -14.92 1.77 -3.20
CA GLN A 113 -14.59 0.61 -4.02
C GLN A 113 -15.87 -0.14 -4.43
N ARG A 114 -16.06 -0.31 -5.74
CA ARG A 114 -17.08 -1.23 -6.28
C ARG A 114 -16.40 -2.54 -6.67
N LYS A 115 -16.85 -3.64 -6.06
CA LYS A 115 -16.35 -4.98 -6.38
C LYS A 115 -17.16 -5.59 -7.51
N TRP A 116 -16.45 -6.19 -8.45
CA TRP A 116 -17.01 -6.92 -9.58
C TRP A 116 -16.61 -8.38 -9.46
N ARG A 117 -17.42 -9.26 -10.04
CA ARG A 117 -17.06 -10.66 -10.25
C ARG A 117 -17.45 -11.05 -11.66
N TRP A 118 -16.73 -12.01 -12.22
CA TRP A 118 -17.19 -12.70 -13.41
C TRP A 118 -18.47 -13.46 -13.08
N ALA A 119 -19.40 -13.49 -14.03
CA ALA A 119 -20.59 -14.31 -13.98
C ALA A 119 -20.57 -15.18 -15.24
N PHE A 120 -20.34 -16.47 -15.07
CA PHE A 120 -20.26 -17.40 -16.19
C PHE A 120 -21.63 -18.03 -16.44
N PRO A 121 -21.97 -18.38 -17.69
CA PRO A 121 -23.22 -19.08 -18.00
C PRO A 121 -23.37 -20.35 -17.15
N GLY A 122 -24.51 -20.49 -16.47
CA GLY A 122 -24.81 -21.66 -15.62
C GLY A 122 -24.46 -21.49 -14.13
N GLU A 123 -23.91 -20.35 -13.71
CA GLU A 123 -23.74 -20.01 -12.29
C GLU A 123 -25.00 -19.34 -11.73
N GLY A 124 -25.76 -20.07 -10.90
CA GLY A 124 -26.97 -19.59 -10.21
C GLY A 124 -27.60 -20.63 -9.31
#